data_AF-A0A972BV38-F1
#
_entry.id   AF-A0A972BV38-F1
#
_cell.length_a   1.000
_cell.length_b   1.000
_cell.length_c   1.000
_cell.angle_alpha   90.00
_cell.angle_beta   90.00
_cell.angle_gamma   90.00
#
_symmetry.space_group_name_H-M   'P 1'
#
loop_
_entity.id
_entity.type
_entity.pdbx_description
1 polymer ?
#
loop_
_entity_poly.entity_id
_entity_poly.type
_entity_poly.pdbx_seq_one_letter_code
_entity_poly.pdbx_strand_id
1 'polypeptide(L)'
;MQITLDEYIQNLVHRFSRFYDVTLNEEMAGQHYDLTARFKARNEKYILLREFTLFAYENCEIVLLKAFPEVTAAAVAEFSARLKDLVPVLVQPSEEHMSTVLTGVM
;
A
#
# COMPACT_ATOMS: atom_id res chain seq x y z
N MET A 1 -12.62 7.91 -25.33
CA MET A 1 -13.29 8.31 -24.08
C MET A 1 -12.21 8.70 -23.10
N GLN A 2 -12.14 9.96 -22.67
CA GLN A 2 -11.21 10.38 -21.62
C GLN A 2 -11.82 9.96 -20.27
N ILE A 3 -11.04 9.27 -19.45
CA ILE A 3 -11.42 8.89 -18.08
C ILE A 3 -11.08 10.10 -17.19
N THR A 4 -12.03 10.52 -16.35
CA THR A 4 -11.81 11.57 -15.35
C THR A 4 -10.98 11.03 -14.17
N LEU A 5 -10.33 11.92 -13.40
CA LEU A 5 -9.58 11.52 -12.21
C LEU A 5 -10.47 10.78 -11.19
N ASP A 6 -11.69 11.26 -10.98
CA ASP A 6 -12.64 10.63 -10.07
C ASP A 6 -13.03 9.22 -10.54
N GLU A 7 -13.33 9.06 -11.84
CA GLU A 7 -13.61 7.74 -12.40
C GLU A 7 -12.39 6.81 -12.30
N TYR A 8 -11.17 7.33 -12.48
CA TYR A 8 -9.95 6.56 -12.29
C TYR A 8 -9.80 6.07 -10.85
N ILE A 9 -9.96 6.95 -9.86
CA ILE A 9 -9.89 6.59 -8.44
C ILE A 9 -10.98 5.58 -8.10
N GLN A 10 -12.23 5.79 -8.53
CA GLN A 10 -13.33 4.84 -8.27
C GLN A 10 -13.08 3.46 -8.90
N ASN A 11 -12.48 3.42 -10.10
CA ASN A 11 -12.06 2.16 -10.72
C ASN A 11 -10.99 1.44 -9.89
N LEU A 12 -10.03 2.18 -9.33
CA LEU A 12 -9.01 1.61 -8.44
C LEU A 12 -9.62 1.11 -7.14
N VAL A 13 -10.52 1.88 -6.49
CA VAL A 13 -11.26 1.44 -5.31
C VAL A 13 -11.94 0.11 -5.60
N HIS A 14 -12.72 0.04 -6.67
CA HIS A 14 -13.45 -1.19 -7.02
C HIS A 14 -12.52 -2.40 -7.22
N ARG A 15 -11.37 -2.21 -7.85
CA ARG A 15 -10.38 -3.27 -8.08
C ARG A 15 -9.67 -3.70 -6.80
N PHE A 16 -9.26 -2.75 -5.97
CA PHE A 16 -8.51 -3.01 -4.75
C PHE A 16 -9.39 -3.57 -3.63
N SER A 17 -10.64 -3.10 -3.47
CA SER A 17 -11.53 -3.51 -2.38
C SER A 17 -11.83 -5.02 -2.32
N ARG A 18 -11.52 -5.78 -3.38
CA ARG A 18 -11.64 -7.24 -3.37
C ARG A 18 -10.58 -7.93 -2.49
N PHE A 19 -9.40 -7.33 -2.36
CA PHE A 19 -8.25 -7.94 -1.69
C PHE A 19 -7.59 -7.03 -0.65
N TYR A 20 -7.76 -5.71 -0.75
CA TYR A 20 -7.10 -4.71 0.09
C TYR A 20 -8.14 -4.00 0.96
N ASP A 21 -7.68 -3.56 2.12
CA ASP A 21 -8.35 -2.54 2.92
C ASP A 21 -8.09 -1.18 2.28
N VAL A 22 -9.14 -0.55 1.74
CA VAL A 22 -9.06 0.71 0.99
C VAL A 22 -9.59 1.87 1.82
N THR A 23 -8.79 2.92 1.95
CA THR A 23 -9.13 4.18 2.59
C THR A 23 -8.98 5.31 1.59
N LEU A 24 -9.96 6.21 1.51
CA LEU A 24 -9.89 7.43 0.69
C LEU A 24 -9.51 8.62 1.55
N ASN A 25 -8.83 9.60 0.94
CA ASN A 25 -8.51 10.88 1.56
C ASN A 25 -7.76 10.76 2.90
N GLU A 26 -6.82 9.81 2.98
CA GLU A 26 -6.04 9.57 4.19
C GLU A 26 -4.91 10.60 4.34
N GLU A 27 -4.73 11.13 5.54
CA GLU A 27 -3.59 11.96 5.88
C GLU A 27 -2.57 11.15 6.69
N MET A 28 -1.31 11.18 6.27
CA MET A 28 -0.24 10.41 6.88
C MET A 28 1.07 11.18 6.83
N ALA A 29 1.74 11.28 7.98
CA ALA A 29 2.98 12.05 8.14
C ALA A 29 2.88 13.50 7.58
N GLY A 30 1.71 14.13 7.73
CA GLY A 30 1.44 15.49 7.24
C GLY A 30 1.22 15.59 5.72
N GLN A 31 1.00 14.46 5.04
CA GLN A 31 0.74 14.41 3.61
C GLN A 31 -0.62 13.77 3.33
N HIS A 32 -1.37 14.38 2.40
CA HIS A 32 -2.63 13.86 1.92
C HIS A 32 -2.45 12.87 0.76
N TYR A 33 -3.18 11.75 0.82
CA TYR A 33 -3.29 10.73 -0.22
C TYR A 33 -4.76 10.52 -0.60
N ASP A 34 -5.06 10.58 -1.89
CA ASP A 34 -6.43 10.43 -2.39
C ASP A 34 -6.95 9.00 -2.18
N LEU A 35 -6.05 8.00 -2.27
CA LEU A 35 -6.34 6.60 -1.97
C LEU A 35 -5.13 5.91 -1.32
N THR A 36 -5.42 5.17 -0.26
CA THR A 36 -4.51 4.19 0.34
C THR A 36 -5.14 2.82 0.24
N ALA A 37 -4.38 1.81 -0.20
CA ALA A 37 -4.81 0.41 -0.15
C ALA A 37 -3.76 -0.42 0.59
N ARG A 38 -4.19 -1.23 1.56
CA ARG A 38 -3.31 -2.07 2.38
C ARG A 38 -3.72 -3.53 2.26
N PHE A 39 -2.75 -4.38 2.00
CA PHE A 39 -2.92 -5.83 1.96
C PHE A 39 -1.93 -6.48 2.91
N LYS A 40 -2.39 -7.50 3.63
CA LYS A 40 -1.58 -8.29 4.56
C LYS A 40 -1.91 -9.76 4.37
N ALA A 41 -0.92 -10.52 3.91
CA ALA A 41 -1.01 -11.96 3.79
C ALA A 41 -0.08 -12.63 4.78
N ARG A 42 -0.66 -13.41 5.71
CA ARG A 42 0.07 -14.27 6.63
C ARG A 42 -0.07 -15.71 6.20
N ASN A 43 1.04 -16.34 5.89
CA ASN A 43 1.09 -17.74 5.48
C ASN A 43 1.74 -18.55 6.61
N GLU A 44 1.17 -19.72 6.89
CA GLU A 44 1.64 -20.61 7.96
C GLU A 44 1.87 -22.00 7.39
N LYS A 45 2.96 -22.63 7.81
CA LYS A 45 3.20 -24.06 7.57
C LYS A 45 3.09 -24.80 8.90
N TYR A 46 2.21 -25.78 8.98
CA TYR A 46 2.00 -26.58 10.18
C TYR A 46 1.96 -28.09 9.86
N ILE A 47 2.14 -28.93 10.88
CA ILE A 47 2.04 -30.40 10.77
C ILE A 47 0.83 -30.87 11.56
N LEU A 48 -0.08 -31.63 10.92
CA LEU A 48 -1.31 -32.19 11.51
C LEU A 48 -2.33 -31.13 11.96
N LEU A 49 -2.00 -30.29 12.95
CA LEU A 49 -2.86 -29.24 13.49
C LEU A 49 -2.18 -27.88 13.39
N ARG A 50 -2.95 -26.79 13.29
CA ARG A 50 -2.42 -25.41 13.24
C ARG A 50 -1.59 -25.04 14.47
N GLU A 51 -1.90 -25.61 15.62
CA GLU A 51 -1.14 -25.44 16.86
C GLU A 51 0.31 -25.91 16.73
N PHE A 52 0.59 -26.83 15.82
CA PHE A 52 1.94 -27.30 15.48
C PHE A 52 2.50 -26.52 14.27
N THR A 53 2.51 -25.19 14.37
CA THR A 53 3.11 -24.32 13.35
C THR A 53 4.64 -24.47 13.35
N LEU A 54 5.20 -24.80 12.19
CA LEU A 54 6.65 -24.86 11.96
C LEU A 54 7.24 -23.48 11.74
N PHE A 55 6.59 -22.70 10.86
CA PHE A 55 6.95 -21.32 10.59
C PHE A 55 5.75 -20.57 10.01
N ALA A 56 5.77 -19.25 10.19
CA ALA A 56 4.84 -18.32 9.59
C ALA A 56 5.62 -17.17 8.97
N TYR A 57 5.05 -16.60 7.90
CA TYR A 57 5.62 -15.42 7.27
C TYR A 57 4.54 -14.48 6.75
N GLU A 58 4.84 -13.20 6.84
CA GLU A 58 3.96 -12.10 6.49
C GLU A 58 4.51 -11.32 5.30
N ASN A 59 3.68 -11.17 4.28
CA ASN A 59 3.92 -10.27 3.16
C ASN A 59 2.88 -9.15 3.20
N CYS A 60 3.36 -7.92 3.14
CA CYS A 60 2.55 -6.72 3.17
C CYS A 60 2.67 -5.98 1.83
N GLU A 61 1.56 -5.41 1.39
CA GLU A 61 1.56 -4.46 0.28
C GLU A 61 0.83 -3.19 0.69
N ILE A 62 1.41 -2.05 0.33
CA ILE A 62 0.83 -0.73 0.60
C ILE A 62 0.87 0.04 -0.72
N VAL A 63 -0.29 0.50 -1.18
CA VAL A 63 -0.42 1.36 -2.35
C VAL A 63 -0.86 2.74 -1.88
N LEU A 64 -0.10 3.75 -2.28
CA LEU A 64 -0.38 5.16 -1.99
C LEU A 64 -0.59 5.88 -3.31
N LEU A 65 -1.80 6.40 -3.51
CA LEU A 65 -2.14 7.22 -4.66
C LEU A 65 -2.22 8.67 -4.24
N LYS A 66 -1.56 9.53 -5.01
CA LYS A 66 -1.71 10.97 -4.89
C LYS A 66 -1.86 11.58 -6.27
N ALA A 67 -2.95 12.30 -6.50
CA ALA A 67 -3.19 13.02 -7.74
C ALA A 67 -2.33 14.28 -7.81
N PHE A 68 -1.75 14.52 -8.98
CA PHE A 68 -1.00 15.74 -9.28
C PHE A 68 -1.65 16.50 -10.44
N PRO A 69 -1.75 17.83 -10.37
CA PRO A 69 -2.20 18.64 -11.51
C PRO A 69 -1.32 18.43 -12.75
N GLU A 70 -0.02 18.21 -12.54
CA GLU A 70 0.95 17.93 -13.58
C GLU A 70 2.05 17.01 -13.03
N VAL A 71 2.40 15.98 -13.80
CA VAL A 71 3.50 15.06 -13.45
C VAL A 71 4.80 15.63 -14.02
N THR A 72 5.54 16.33 -13.16
CA THR A 72 6.87 16.88 -13.50
C THR A 72 7.98 16.01 -12.92
N ALA A 73 9.19 16.11 -13.48
CA ALA A 73 10.36 15.41 -12.93
C ALA A 73 10.63 15.78 -11.46
N ALA A 74 10.39 17.05 -11.09
CA ALA A 74 10.51 17.50 -9.71
C ALA A 74 9.46 16.84 -8.80
N ALA A 75 8.19 16.78 -9.24
CA ALA A 75 7.13 16.12 -8.48
C ALA A 75 7.41 14.61 -8.29
N VAL A 76 7.92 13.93 -9.32
CA VAL A 76 8.30 12.51 -9.23
C VAL A 76 9.44 12.30 -8.24
N ALA A 77 10.47 13.17 -8.28
CA ALA A 77 11.59 13.09 -7.36
C ALA A 77 11.16 13.34 -5.91
N GLU A 78 10.31 14.35 -5.68
CA GLU A 78 9.77 14.65 -4.36
C GLU A 78 8.92 13.48 -3.86
N PHE A 79 7.96 13.00 -4.65
CA PHE A 79 7.09 11.90 -4.24
C PHE A 79 7.89 10.63 -3.94
N SER A 80 8.89 10.30 -4.77
CA SER A 80 9.79 9.17 -4.53
C SER A 80 10.60 9.30 -3.24
N ALA A 81 11.07 10.51 -2.92
CA ALA A 81 11.74 10.77 -1.65
C ALA A 81 10.78 10.58 -0.47
N ARG A 82 9.56 11.11 -0.57
CA ARG A 82 8.52 10.94 0.47
C ARG A 82 8.16 9.49 0.71
N LEU A 83 8.04 8.66 -0.33
CA LEU A 83 7.79 7.22 -0.16
C LEU A 83 8.88 6.55 0.68
N LYS A 84 10.15 6.94 0.50
CA LYS A 84 11.27 6.43 1.30
C LYS A 84 11.17 6.89 2.75
N ASP A 85 10.81 8.16 2.97
CA ASP A 85 10.63 8.72 4.32
C ASP A 85 9.48 8.06 5.08
N LEU A 86 8.47 7.54 4.37
CA LEU A 86 7.33 6.83 4.97
C LEU A 86 7.63 5.38 5.35
N VAL A 87 8.67 4.75 4.80
CA VAL A 87 9.04 3.35 5.12
C VAL A 87 9.09 3.09 6.64
N PRO A 88 9.81 3.87 7.47
CA PRO A 88 9.85 3.62 8.92
C PRO A 88 8.52 3.80 9.65
N VAL A 89 7.57 4.53 9.06
CA VAL A 89 6.22 4.74 9.63
C VAL A 89 5.28 3.61 9.23
N LEU A 90 5.41 3.13 7.99
CA LEU A 90 4.50 2.20 7.35
C LEU A 90 4.87 0.73 7.53
N VAL A 91 6.17 0.45 7.59
CA VAL A 91 6.70 -0.91 7.70
C VAL A 91 6.99 -1.17 9.17
N GLN A 92 6.33 -2.18 9.73
CA GLN A 92 6.55 -2.64 11.09
C GLN A 92 7.14 -4.05 11.03
N PRO A 93 8.48 -4.19 11.02
CA PRO A 93 9.12 -5.49 11.04
C PRO A 93 8.74 -6.27 12.29
N SER A 94 8.53 -7.57 12.12
CA SER A 94 8.27 -8.56 13.17
C SER A 94 9.08 -9.82 12.86
N GLU A 95 9.10 -10.80 13.77
CA GLU A 95 9.79 -12.07 13.51
C GLU A 95 9.23 -12.84 12.31
N GLU A 96 7.94 -12.65 12.02
CA GLU A 96 7.28 -13.24 10.85
C GLU A 96 7.35 -12.34 9.62
N HIS A 97 7.85 -11.09 9.75
CA HIS A 97 7.88 -10.15 8.64
C HIS A 97 8.88 -10.59 7.56
N MET A 98 8.36 -10.96 6.39
CA MET A 98 9.18 -11.38 5.27
C MET A 98 9.45 -10.23 4.30
N SER A 99 8.41 -9.51 3.87
CA SER A 99 8.59 -8.37 2.98
C SER A 99 7.42 -7.39 3.03
N THR A 100 7.72 -6.12 2.69
CA THR A 100 6.72 -5.12 2.34
C THR A 100 7.02 -4.56 0.96
N VAL A 101 5.99 -4.45 0.11
CA VAL A 101 6.04 -3.69 -1.13
C VAL A 101 5.27 -2.39 -0.94
N LEU A 102 5.97 -1.25 -1.11
CA LEU A 102 5.37 0.08 -1.11
C LEU A 102 5.30 0.59 -2.56
N THR A 103 4.09 0.82 -3.05
CA THR A 103 3.82 1.32 -4.41
C THR A 103 3.25 2.73 -4.34
N GLY A 104 3.90 3.66 -5.02
CA GLY A 104 3.37 5.01 -5.22
C GLY A 104 2.72 5.15 -6.61
N VAL A 105 1.56 5.78 -6.67
CA VAL A 105 0.85 6.13 -7.90
C VAL A 105 0.65 7.65 -7.95
N MET A 106 1.02 8.27 -9.07
CA MET A 106 0.91 9.72 -9.33
C MET A 106 -0.04 10.00 -10.48
#